data_AF-A0A2M7KU90-F1
#
_entry.id   AF-A0A2M7KU90-F1
#
_cell.length_a   1.000
_cell.length_b   1.000
_cell.length_c   1.000
_cell.angle_alpha   90.00
_cell.angle_beta   90.00
_cell.angle_gamma   90.00
#
_symmetry.space_group_name_H-M   'P 1'
#
loop_
_entity.id
_entity.type
_entity.pdbx_description
1 polymer ?
#
loop_
_entity_poly.entity_id
_entity_poly.type
_entity_poly.pdbx_seq_one_letter_code
_entity_poly.pdbx_strand_id
1 'polypeptide(L)'
;MPGTPYFRASVASLNLPGKVFWNDFDQVSYKYHEKVKADPALKQWEYQMGLTDTPEEFVWMCRREVGMELAQGAQLAHFDIHGGYYEDPQIMQGVADLVRIREEALRIPERTSNAEVLLLVDEDSEHYLRFRSPVTTQLLSAQIAVMPFVAPCDAALLSDLPELDTSRYKLVLVLNACKLDRAQREALAQKVTCNGRTVVWLHAPGLFSESGRDEGNLREVTGLNVVRSPSPSSATTATLVGEGAGHAEELKLVPGEPFRIEDPAADPLAVAADQTRQVVTSRKQLPGWTSVYSAAAPLTARLLRRLAAAAKVHLYVDDPEVLVFTNRHYTREG
;
A
#
# COMPACT_ATOMS: atom_id res chain seq x y z
N MET A 1 5.08 -5.59 -11.28
CA MET A 1 5.37 -4.38 -10.48
C MET A 1 5.96 -3.22 -11.28
N PRO A 2 6.67 -3.40 -12.42
CA PRO A 2 6.95 -2.27 -13.32
C PRO A 2 5.67 -1.61 -13.80
N GLY A 3 5.70 -0.29 -13.95
CA GLY A 3 4.56 0.47 -14.44
C GLY A 3 3.31 0.40 -13.57
N THR A 4 3.41 0.01 -12.29
CA THR A 4 2.28 0.06 -11.35
C THR A 4 2.22 1.45 -10.70
N PRO A 5 1.07 2.15 -10.75
CA PRO A 5 0.97 3.54 -10.31
C PRO A 5 0.90 3.63 -8.79
N TYR A 6 2.06 3.80 -8.14
CA TYR A 6 2.14 4.20 -6.74
C TYR A 6 3.47 4.89 -6.46
N PHE A 7 3.49 5.87 -5.56
CA PHE A 7 4.73 6.42 -5.05
C PHE A 7 5.34 5.47 -4.01
N ARG A 8 6.63 5.18 -4.15
CA ARG A 8 7.44 4.47 -3.14
C ARG A 8 7.91 5.44 -2.04
N ALA A 9 7.00 6.26 -1.53
CA ALA A 9 7.30 7.29 -0.55
C ALA A 9 6.10 7.56 0.37
N SER A 10 6.40 7.97 1.60
CA SER A 10 5.41 8.47 2.56
C SER A 10 5.04 9.92 2.23
N VAL A 11 4.30 10.13 1.13
CA VAL A 11 3.97 11.46 0.60
C VAL A 11 3.26 12.34 1.64
N ALA A 12 2.38 11.78 2.47
CA ALA A 12 1.67 12.55 3.47
C ALA A 12 2.63 13.15 4.52
N SER A 13 3.64 12.39 4.95
CA SER A 13 4.71 12.87 5.83
C SER A 13 5.51 14.01 5.23
N LEU A 14 5.88 13.88 3.95
CA LEU A 14 6.61 14.94 3.24
C LEU A 14 5.79 16.22 3.13
N ASN A 15 4.48 16.09 2.94
CA ASN A 15 3.57 17.22 2.78
C ASN A 15 3.26 17.94 4.11
N LEU A 16 3.43 17.30 5.28
CA LEU A 16 3.19 17.90 6.61
C LEU A 16 3.89 19.26 6.81
N PRO A 17 5.21 19.40 6.61
CA PRO A 17 5.90 20.69 6.72
C PRO A 17 5.70 21.60 5.50
N GLY A 18 4.74 21.32 4.62
CA GLY A 18 4.51 22.10 3.39
C GLY A 18 5.55 21.85 2.30
N LYS A 19 6.28 20.73 2.35
CA LYS A 19 7.16 20.31 1.24
C LYS A 19 6.35 19.57 0.19
N VAL A 20 6.93 19.40 -1.00
CA VAL A 20 6.34 18.64 -2.10
C VAL A 20 7.25 17.45 -2.39
N PHE A 21 6.68 16.27 -2.50
CA PHE A 21 7.39 15.10 -3.00
C PHE A 21 7.60 15.20 -4.51
N TRP A 22 8.84 15.06 -4.96
CA TRP A 22 9.22 15.07 -6.37
C TRP A 22 9.55 13.64 -6.81
N ASN A 23 8.90 13.15 -7.85
CA ASN A 23 9.10 11.81 -8.41
C ASN A 23 9.42 11.87 -9.90
N ASP A 24 10.39 11.08 -10.33
CA ASP A 24 10.70 10.90 -11.75
C ASP A 24 9.83 9.79 -12.35
N PHE A 25 9.29 10.06 -13.53
CA PHE A 25 8.57 9.11 -14.37
C PHE A 25 9.52 8.54 -15.41
N ASP A 26 10.14 7.41 -15.06
CA ASP A 26 11.18 6.76 -15.85
C ASP A 26 10.63 5.63 -16.75
N GLN A 27 9.41 5.79 -17.27
CA GLN A 27 8.80 4.76 -18.12
C GLN A 27 9.16 4.95 -19.59
N VAL A 28 9.08 3.86 -20.36
CA VAL A 28 9.53 3.82 -21.75
C VAL A 28 8.34 3.61 -22.69
N SER A 29 8.35 4.28 -23.84
CA SER A 29 7.32 4.10 -24.87
C SER A 29 7.62 2.88 -25.75
N TYR A 30 6.73 2.61 -26.71
CA TYR A 30 6.90 1.56 -27.74
C TYR A 30 8.23 1.62 -28.50
N LYS A 31 8.89 2.79 -28.52
CA LYS A 31 10.24 2.98 -29.09
C LYS A 31 11.33 2.17 -28.37
N TYR A 32 11.05 1.64 -27.17
CA TYR A 32 11.95 0.74 -26.45
C TYR A 32 12.33 -0.49 -27.28
N HIS A 33 11.40 -1.02 -28.08
CA HIS A 33 11.68 -2.18 -28.95
C HIS A 33 12.74 -1.88 -30.02
N GLU A 34 12.79 -0.66 -30.53
CA GLU A 34 13.83 -0.24 -31.48
C GLU A 34 15.17 -0.03 -30.77
N LYS A 35 15.13 0.58 -29.58
CA LYS A 35 16.34 0.78 -28.77
C LYS A 35 16.98 -0.53 -28.33
N VAL A 36 16.21 -1.54 -27.93
CA VAL A 36 16.74 -2.86 -27.60
C VAL A 36 17.39 -3.55 -28.81
N LYS A 37 16.90 -3.30 -30.03
CA LYS A 37 17.57 -3.80 -31.24
C LYS A 37 18.91 -3.11 -31.47
N ALA A 38 19.00 -1.81 -31.18
CA ALA A 38 20.22 -1.02 -31.31
C ALA A 38 21.24 -1.32 -30.19
N ASP A 39 20.76 -1.51 -28.97
CA ASP A 39 21.54 -1.89 -27.79
C ASP A 39 20.86 -3.04 -27.02
N PRO A 40 21.24 -4.30 -27.34
CA PRO A 40 20.70 -5.47 -26.67
C PRO A 40 20.94 -5.51 -25.15
N ALA A 41 21.90 -4.75 -24.61
CA ALA A 41 22.17 -4.71 -23.18
C ALA A 41 20.99 -4.11 -22.38
N LEU A 42 20.13 -3.31 -23.03
CA LEU A 42 18.93 -2.75 -22.40
C LEU A 42 17.92 -3.82 -21.98
N LYS A 43 17.90 -4.98 -22.65
CA LYS A 43 16.94 -6.07 -22.39
C LYS A 43 16.96 -6.55 -20.93
N GLN A 44 18.11 -6.48 -20.25
CA GLN A 44 18.23 -6.89 -18.85
C GLN A 44 17.40 -6.02 -17.88
N TRP A 45 17.03 -4.80 -18.28
CA TRP A 45 16.27 -3.86 -17.48
C TRP A 45 14.77 -3.88 -17.79
N GLU A 46 14.32 -4.62 -18.82
CA GLU A 46 12.92 -4.67 -19.25
C GLU A 46 11.95 -4.98 -18.10
N TYR A 47 12.34 -5.89 -17.21
CA TYR A 47 11.55 -6.28 -16.05
C TYR A 47 11.36 -5.17 -15.00
N GLN A 48 11.97 -4.00 -15.16
CA GLN A 48 11.82 -2.82 -14.30
C GLN A 48 11.06 -1.69 -14.98
N MET A 49 10.89 -1.76 -16.30
CA MET A 49 10.30 -0.70 -17.11
C MET A 49 8.81 -0.93 -17.33
N GLY A 50 8.02 0.13 -17.22
CA GLY A 50 6.68 0.23 -17.77
C GLY A 50 6.80 0.40 -19.27
N LEU A 51 6.37 -0.63 -19.99
CA LEU A 51 6.47 -0.77 -21.44
C LEU A 51 5.07 -0.75 -22.04
N THR A 52 4.92 -0.07 -23.16
CA THR A 52 3.67 0.06 -23.91
C THR A 52 3.94 -0.23 -25.37
N ASP A 53 2.98 -0.79 -26.10
CA ASP A 53 3.16 -1.24 -27.48
C ASP A 53 2.82 -0.16 -28.52
N THR A 54 2.12 0.90 -28.11
CA THR A 54 1.71 2.02 -28.99
C THR A 54 1.98 3.40 -28.38
N PRO A 55 2.05 4.47 -29.21
CA PRO A 55 2.10 5.84 -28.69
C PRO A 55 0.86 6.19 -27.86
N GLU A 56 -0.31 5.65 -28.21
CA GLU A 56 -1.56 5.88 -27.48
C GLU A 56 -1.50 5.32 -26.06
N GLU A 57 -1.05 4.07 -25.91
CA GLU A 57 -0.87 3.43 -24.61
C GLU A 57 0.13 4.16 -23.73
N PHE A 58 1.22 4.70 -24.32
CA PHE A 58 2.18 5.52 -23.57
C PHE A 58 1.51 6.80 -23.04
N VAL A 59 0.65 7.45 -23.84
CA VAL A 59 -0.14 8.60 -23.39
C VAL A 59 -1.13 8.20 -22.29
N TRP A 60 -1.77 7.04 -22.36
CA TRP A 60 -2.64 6.54 -21.28
C TRP A 60 -1.86 6.30 -19.98
N MET A 61 -0.66 5.74 -20.09
CA MET A 61 0.24 5.57 -18.94
C MET A 61 0.60 6.93 -18.32
N CYS A 62 1.02 7.91 -19.13
CA CYS A 62 1.31 9.27 -18.63
C CYS A 62 0.08 9.90 -17.96
N ARG A 63 -1.12 9.76 -18.56
CA ARG A 63 -2.39 10.24 -17.97
C ARG A 63 -2.67 9.63 -16.60
N ARG A 64 -2.46 8.32 -16.45
CA ARG A 64 -2.64 7.60 -15.18
C ARG A 64 -1.72 8.15 -14.10
N GLU A 65 -0.44 8.38 -14.42
CA GLU A 65 0.52 8.92 -13.45
C GLU A 65 0.24 10.37 -13.08
N VAL A 66 -0.18 11.22 -14.04
CA VAL A 66 -0.64 12.59 -13.72
C VAL A 66 -1.90 12.57 -12.85
N GLY A 67 -2.82 11.64 -13.08
CA GLY A 67 -3.97 11.45 -12.19
C GLY A 67 -3.55 11.15 -10.75
N MET A 68 -2.57 10.27 -10.56
CA MET A 68 -1.99 9.95 -9.25
C MET A 68 -1.26 11.16 -8.62
N GLU A 69 -0.44 11.86 -9.41
CA GLU A 69 0.26 13.10 -9.01
C GLU A 69 -0.72 14.12 -8.40
N LEU A 70 -1.79 14.42 -9.14
CA LEU A 70 -2.79 15.41 -8.74
C LEU A 70 -3.61 14.96 -7.52
N ALA A 71 -3.90 13.66 -7.41
CA ALA A 71 -4.65 13.10 -6.29
C ALA A 71 -3.86 13.10 -4.98
N GLN A 72 -2.55 12.84 -5.04
CA GLN A 72 -1.72 12.65 -3.84
C GLN A 72 -0.90 13.89 -3.46
N GLY A 73 -0.99 14.97 -4.24
CA GLY A 73 -0.25 16.21 -3.97
C GLY A 73 1.26 16.02 -4.11
N ALA A 74 1.68 15.26 -5.10
CA ALA A 74 3.08 15.10 -5.49
C ALA A 74 3.38 15.91 -6.76
N GLN A 75 4.65 15.99 -7.12
CA GLN A 75 5.13 16.52 -8.38
C GLN A 75 5.74 15.39 -9.20
N LEU A 76 5.36 15.29 -10.48
CA LEU A 76 5.89 14.28 -11.40
C LEU A 76 6.74 14.92 -12.50
N ALA A 77 8.00 14.51 -12.61
CA ALA A 77 8.87 14.88 -13.73
C ALA A 77 8.84 13.79 -14.81
N HIS A 78 8.44 14.13 -16.02
CA HIS A 78 8.55 13.23 -17.17
C HIS A 78 10.02 13.15 -17.58
N PHE A 79 10.68 12.05 -17.24
CA PHE A 79 12.09 11.84 -17.54
C PHE A 79 12.23 10.96 -18.78
N ASP A 80 13.00 11.43 -19.76
CA ASP A 80 13.27 10.69 -20.99
C ASP A 80 14.54 9.83 -20.81
N ILE A 81 14.40 8.77 -20.02
CA ILE A 81 15.49 7.83 -19.77
C ILE A 81 16.03 7.32 -21.12
N HIS A 82 17.34 7.26 -21.33
CA HIS A 82 17.95 6.92 -22.64
C HIS A 82 17.62 7.85 -23.85
N GLY A 83 16.82 8.90 -23.67
CA GLY A 83 16.41 9.88 -24.69
C GLY A 83 15.52 9.32 -25.81
N GLY A 84 14.65 10.12 -26.41
CA GLY A 84 13.89 9.78 -27.61
C GLY A 84 12.61 8.97 -27.39
N TYR A 85 12.20 8.64 -26.16
CA TYR A 85 10.92 7.96 -25.93
C TYR A 85 9.72 8.86 -26.23
N TYR A 86 9.91 10.19 -26.18
CA TYR A 86 8.89 11.19 -26.45
C TYR A 86 8.92 11.72 -27.89
N GLU A 87 9.83 11.24 -28.75
CA GLU A 87 9.96 11.68 -30.16
C GLU A 87 8.85 11.12 -31.07
N ASP A 88 7.60 11.33 -30.69
CA ASP A 88 6.41 10.98 -31.45
C ASP A 88 5.37 12.11 -31.33
N PRO A 89 4.79 12.59 -32.45
CA PRO A 89 3.84 13.71 -32.41
C PRO A 89 2.60 13.45 -31.54
N GLN A 90 2.10 12.22 -31.50
CA GLN A 90 0.96 11.84 -30.67
C GLN A 90 1.33 11.85 -29.19
N ILE A 91 2.52 11.35 -28.84
CA ILE A 91 3.03 11.44 -27.47
C ILE A 91 3.18 12.90 -27.04
N MET A 92 3.81 13.74 -27.87
CA MET A 92 4.01 15.16 -27.54
C MET A 92 2.70 15.94 -27.44
N GLN A 93 1.70 15.61 -28.27
CA GLN A 93 0.35 16.16 -28.11
C GLN A 93 -0.28 15.73 -26.78
N GLY A 94 -0.12 14.46 -26.39
CA GLY A 94 -0.54 13.97 -25.08
C GLY A 94 0.14 14.71 -23.93
N VAL A 95 1.46 14.96 -24.01
CA VAL A 95 2.18 15.77 -23.01
C VAL A 95 1.62 17.19 -22.93
N ALA A 96 1.34 17.83 -24.06
CA ALA A 96 0.73 19.16 -24.08
C ALA A 96 -0.65 19.18 -23.39
N ASP A 97 -1.47 18.15 -23.59
CA ASP A 97 -2.75 17.99 -22.89
C ASP A 97 -2.54 17.87 -21.37
N LEU A 98 -1.56 17.07 -20.95
CA LEU A 98 -1.23 16.88 -19.54
C LEU A 98 -0.72 18.15 -18.86
N VAL A 99 0.06 18.99 -19.58
CA VAL A 99 0.48 20.31 -19.08
C VAL A 99 -0.74 21.19 -18.82
N ARG A 100 -1.71 21.23 -19.75
CA ARG A 100 -2.94 22.01 -19.56
C ARG A 100 -3.74 21.53 -18.35
N ILE A 101 -3.89 20.22 -18.17
CA ILE A 101 -4.56 19.62 -17.01
C ILE A 101 -3.87 20.04 -15.70
N ARG A 102 -2.53 20.02 -15.65
CA ARG A 102 -1.77 20.47 -14.47
C ARG A 102 -1.97 21.95 -14.19
N GLU A 103 -1.91 22.81 -15.22
CA GLU A 103 -2.13 24.25 -15.07
C GLU A 103 -3.55 24.56 -14.55
N GLU A 104 -4.55 23.85 -15.06
CA GLU A 104 -5.92 23.93 -14.55
C GLU A 104 -5.99 23.47 -13.10
N ALA A 105 -5.34 22.35 -12.77
CA ALA A 105 -5.33 21.83 -11.42
C ALA A 105 -4.68 22.81 -10.42
N LEU A 106 -3.58 23.49 -10.80
CA LEU A 106 -2.92 24.48 -9.95
C LEU A 106 -3.79 25.70 -9.61
N ARG A 107 -4.82 26.00 -10.41
CA ARG A 107 -5.78 27.08 -10.14
C ARG A 107 -6.83 26.69 -9.10
N ILE A 108 -6.91 25.41 -8.73
CA ILE A 108 -7.87 24.90 -7.75
C ILE A 108 -7.35 25.16 -6.33
N PRO A 109 -8.13 25.85 -5.47
CA PRO A 109 -7.71 26.10 -4.09
C PRO A 109 -7.74 24.84 -3.21
N GLU A 110 -8.79 24.03 -3.32
CA GLU A 110 -8.99 22.82 -2.49
C GLU A 110 -8.44 21.60 -3.21
N ARG A 111 -7.24 21.16 -2.84
CA ARG A 111 -6.53 20.00 -3.43
C ARG A 111 -6.06 19.00 -2.39
N THR A 112 -6.56 19.11 -1.16
CA THR A 112 -6.14 18.21 -0.09
C THR A 112 -6.67 16.79 -0.30
N SER A 113 -5.97 15.80 0.25
CA SER A 113 -6.42 14.41 0.23
C SER A 113 -7.79 14.25 0.88
N ASN A 114 -8.60 13.39 0.28
CA ASN A 114 -9.87 12.90 0.82
C ASN A 114 -9.80 11.41 1.18
N ALA A 115 -8.60 10.85 1.28
CA ALA A 115 -8.40 9.46 1.64
C ALA A 115 -8.95 9.18 3.05
N GLU A 116 -9.68 8.07 3.16
CA GLU A 116 -10.16 7.52 4.45
C GLU A 116 -9.36 6.28 4.87
N VAL A 117 -8.31 5.95 4.09
CA VAL A 117 -7.35 4.88 4.36
C VAL A 117 -5.97 5.49 4.61
N LEU A 118 -5.32 5.07 5.70
CA LEU A 118 -3.95 5.46 6.03
C LEU A 118 -3.02 4.24 6.00
N LEU A 119 -1.87 4.37 5.35
CA LEU A 119 -0.76 3.43 5.42
C LEU A 119 0.32 4.01 6.34
N LEU A 120 0.71 3.25 7.35
CA LEU A 120 1.81 3.59 8.25
C LEU A 120 3.02 2.71 7.97
N VAL A 121 4.14 3.37 7.69
CA VAL A 121 5.44 2.76 7.41
C VAL A 121 6.42 3.17 8.52
N ASP A 122 7.19 2.22 9.02
CA ASP A 122 8.21 2.47 10.03
C ASP A 122 9.61 2.25 9.44
N GLU A 123 10.41 3.30 9.34
CA GLU A 123 11.77 3.23 8.81
C GLU A 123 12.74 2.53 9.76
N ASP A 124 12.53 2.67 11.07
CA ASP A 124 13.35 2.05 12.11
C ASP A 124 13.31 0.52 12.02
N SER A 125 12.14 -0.04 11.74
CA SER A 125 11.93 -1.48 11.59
C SER A 125 12.74 -2.10 10.44
N GLU A 126 13.18 -1.34 9.45
CA GLU A 126 14.06 -1.85 8.39
C GLU A 126 15.43 -2.28 8.93
N HIS A 127 15.88 -1.74 10.07
CA HIS A 127 17.12 -2.15 10.74
C HIS A 127 17.04 -3.55 11.36
N TYR A 128 15.84 -4.11 11.50
CA TYR A 128 15.60 -5.46 12.01
C TYR A 128 15.47 -6.50 10.89
N LEU A 129 15.62 -6.08 9.63
CA LEU A 129 15.55 -6.92 8.44
C LEU A 129 16.91 -7.02 7.77
N ARG A 130 17.14 -8.13 7.06
CA ARG A 130 18.36 -8.30 6.27
C ARG A 130 18.26 -7.53 4.96
N PHE A 131 19.41 -7.13 4.40
CA PHE A 131 19.48 -6.56 3.06
C PHE A 131 18.75 -7.44 2.04
N ARG A 132 17.88 -6.82 1.22
CA ARG A 132 17.02 -7.50 0.24
C ARG A 132 16.09 -8.56 0.84
N SER A 133 15.60 -8.32 2.06
CA SER A 133 14.59 -9.19 2.67
C SER A 133 13.34 -9.28 1.78
N PRO A 134 12.88 -10.49 1.40
CA PRO A 134 11.63 -10.65 0.66
C PRO A 134 10.41 -10.20 1.49
N VAL A 135 10.53 -10.15 2.82
CA VAL A 135 9.50 -9.62 3.74
C VAL A 135 9.16 -8.17 3.39
N THR A 136 10.16 -7.29 3.34
CA THR A 136 9.98 -5.87 3.03
C THR A 136 9.27 -5.67 1.69
N THR A 137 9.60 -6.48 0.69
CA THR A 137 8.97 -6.36 -0.64
C THR A 137 7.48 -6.68 -0.60
N GLN A 138 7.07 -7.71 0.17
CA GLN A 138 5.65 -8.06 0.31
C GLN A 138 4.88 -7.04 1.17
N LEU A 139 5.48 -6.59 2.29
CA LEU A 139 4.87 -5.68 3.24
C LEU A 139 4.73 -4.24 2.71
N LEU A 140 5.70 -3.77 1.93
CA LEU A 140 5.73 -2.41 1.40
C LEU A 140 5.32 -2.38 -0.07
N SER A 141 6.25 -2.59 -1.00
CA SER A 141 6.03 -2.38 -2.44
C SER A 141 4.84 -3.15 -2.99
N ALA A 142 4.68 -4.43 -2.64
CA ALA A 142 3.58 -5.24 -3.14
C ALA A 142 2.24 -4.83 -2.49
N GLN A 143 2.23 -4.50 -1.20
CA GLN A 143 1.01 -4.09 -0.51
C GLN A 143 0.52 -2.72 -1.00
N ILE A 144 1.43 -1.74 -1.12
CA ILE A 144 1.10 -0.39 -1.60
C ILE A 144 0.58 -0.46 -3.04
N ALA A 145 1.17 -1.31 -3.88
CA ALA A 145 0.71 -1.54 -5.26
C ALA A 145 -0.75 -2.02 -5.38
N VAL A 146 -1.30 -2.64 -4.33
CA VAL A 146 -2.70 -3.10 -4.30
C VAL A 146 -3.66 -1.98 -3.90
N MET A 147 -3.21 -0.98 -3.14
CA MET A 147 -4.08 0.01 -2.52
C MET A 147 -4.90 0.87 -3.50
N PRO A 148 -4.37 1.26 -4.67
CA PRO A 148 -5.17 1.97 -5.68
C PRO A 148 -6.43 1.22 -6.16
N PHE A 149 -6.47 -0.12 -6.04
CA PHE A 149 -7.66 -0.92 -6.36
C PHE A 149 -8.66 -1.00 -5.20
N VAL A 150 -8.32 -0.46 -4.04
CA VAL A 150 -9.13 -0.50 -2.82
C VAL A 150 -9.91 0.80 -2.68
N ALA A 151 -9.20 1.89 -2.40
CA ALA A 151 -9.72 3.23 -2.18
C ALA A 151 -8.53 4.21 -2.15
N PRO A 152 -8.77 5.53 -2.31
CA PRO A 152 -7.73 6.53 -2.07
C PRO A 152 -7.11 6.35 -0.68
N CYS A 153 -5.78 6.32 -0.65
CA CYS A 153 -4.99 6.14 0.56
C CYS A 153 -3.90 7.19 0.67
N ASP A 154 -3.59 7.56 1.90
CA ASP A 154 -2.39 8.34 2.24
C ASP A 154 -1.33 7.43 2.85
N ALA A 155 -0.05 7.68 2.56
CA ALA A 155 1.08 6.98 3.17
C ALA A 155 1.90 7.95 4.05
N ALA A 156 2.10 7.60 5.31
CA ALA A 156 2.85 8.38 6.29
C ALA A 156 3.87 7.51 7.03
N LEU A 157 4.92 8.14 7.52
CA LEU A 157 5.84 7.54 8.47
C LEU A 157 5.17 7.44 9.83
N LEU A 158 5.42 6.34 10.53
CA LEU A 158 4.92 6.13 11.89
C LEU A 158 5.47 7.18 12.87
N SER A 159 6.70 7.64 12.66
CA SER A 159 7.35 8.70 13.43
C SER A 159 6.62 10.04 13.36
N ASP A 160 5.88 10.31 12.27
CA ASP A 160 5.10 11.54 12.07
C ASP A 160 3.64 11.43 12.54
N LEU A 161 3.21 10.25 13.01
CA LEU A 161 1.85 10.02 13.49
C LEU A 161 1.36 11.03 14.55
N PRO A 162 2.20 11.53 15.50
CA PRO A 162 1.78 12.54 16.46
C PRO A 162 1.27 13.83 15.80
N GLU A 163 1.91 14.27 14.72
CA GLU A 163 1.60 15.50 13.98
C GLU A 163 0.47 15.32 12.97
N LEU A 164 0.19 14.07 12.58
CA LEU A 164 -0.85 13.77 11.61
C LEU A 164 -2.26 13.96 12.20
N ASP A 165 -3.12 14.66 11.46
CA ASP A 165 -4.57 14.62 11.67
C ASP A 165 -5.12 13.29 11.14
N THR A 166 -5.51 12.42 12.05
CA THR A 166 -6.05 11.09 11.73
C THR A 166 -7.57 11.03 11.74
N SER A 167 -8.27 12.14 11.97
CA SER A 167 -9.72 12.17 12.19
C SER A 167 -10.55 11.58 11.04
N ARG A 168 -10.08 11.74 9.80
CA ARG A 168 -10.74 11.23 8.58
C ARG A 168 -10.55 9.74 8.33
N TYR A 169 -9.46 9.15 8.85
CA TYR A 169 -9.13 7.78 8.50
C TYR A 169 -9.99 6.80 9.29
N LYS A 170 -10.61 5.86 8.57
CA LYS A 170 -11.48 4.82 9.09
C LYS A 170 -10.79 3.45 9.06
N LEU A 171 -9.90 3.25 8.08
CA LEU A 171 -9.07 2.06 7.94
C LEU A 171 -7.59 2.47 7.99
N VAL A 172 -6.80 1.80 8.82
CA VAL A 172 -5.35 2.05 8.94
C VAL A 172 -4.60 0.74 8.73
N LEU A 173 -3.58 0.71 7.88
CA LEU A 173 -2.70 -0.43 7.69
C LEU A 173 -1.32 -0.08 8.27
N VAL A 174 -0.84 -0.85 9.24
CA VAL A 174 0.51 -0.76 9.79
C VAL A 174 1.37 -1.83 9.11
N LEU A 175 2.25 -1.40 8.20
CA LEU A 175 2.83 -2.29 7.19
C LEU A 175 4.01 -3.12 7.69
N ASN A 176 5.00 -2.50 8.34
CA ASN A 176 6.27 -3.15 8.64
C ASN A 176 6.79 -2.89 10.06
N ALA A 177 5.97 -2.34 10.96
CA ALA A 177 6.38 -1.86 12.29
C ALA A 177 6.74 -3.00 13.27
N CYS A 178 7.79 -3.76 12.98
CA CYS A 178 8.24 -4.89 13.78
C CYS A 178 8.99 -4.47 15.04
N LYS A 179 9.57 -3.27 15.05
CA LYS A 179 10.02 -2.57 16.26
C LYS A 179 9.03 -1.47 16.58
N LEU A 180 8.60 -1.43 17.85
CA LEU A 180 7.79 -0.34 18.40
C LEU A 180 8.31 0.04 19.77
N ASP A 181 8.81 1.26 19.89
CA ASP A 181 9.14 1.86 21.18
C ASP A 181 7.88 2.37 21.92
N ARG A 182 8.08 2.82 23.16
CA ARG A 182 7.00 3.33 24.00
C ARG A 182 6.26 4.51 23.37
N ALA A 183 6.98 5.47 22.78
CA ALA A 183 6.37 6.66 22.21
C ALA A 183 5.51 6.31 20.98
N GLN A 184 6.00 5.42 20.12
CA GLN A 184 5.26 4.90 18.97
C GLN A 184 3.99 4.14 19.41
N ARG A 185 4.07 3.32 20.47
CA ARG A 185 2.90 2.62 21.04
C ARG A 185 1.87 3.59 21.60
N GLU A 186 2.30 4.61 22.33
CA GLU A 186 1.42 5.66 22.87
C GLU A 186 0.74 6.45 21.73
N ALA A 187 1.48 6.80 20.67
CA ALA A 187 0.93 7.47 19.49
C ALA A 187 -0.11 6.60 18.76
N LEU A 188 0.17 5.32 18.53
CA LEU A 188 -0.78 4.37 17.94
C LEU A 188 -2.05 4.25 18.80
N ALA A 189 -1.90 4.14 20.12
CA ALA A 189 -3.02 4.07 21.06
C ALA A 189 -3.94 5.29 20.98
N GLN A 190 -3.35 6.49 20.91
CA GLN A 190 -4.09 7.74 20.93
C GLN A 190 -4.71 8.08 19.58
N LYS A 191 -4.04 7.76 18.46
CA LYS A 191 -4.39 8.25 17.13
C LYS A 191 -5.02 7.21 16.21
N VAL A 192 -4.78 5.91 16.44
CA VAL A 192 -5.08 4.83 15.49
C VAL A 192 -5.99 3.76 16.09
N THR A 193 -5.66 3.21 17.26
CA THR A 193 -6.46 2.15 17.91
C THR A 193 -7.59 2.73 18.78
N CYS A 194 -8.32 3.68 18.20
CA CYS A 194 -9.42 4.40 18.84
C CYS A 194 -10.45 4.88 17.80
N ASN A 195 -11.54 5.49 18.28
CA ASN A 195 -12.59 6.13 17.47
C ASN A 195 -13.29 5.23 16.43
N GLY A 196 -13.47 3.95 16.75
CA GLY A 196 -14.18 2.99 15.92
C GLY A 196 -13.43 2.56 14.65
N ARG A 197 -12.12 2.85 14.55
CA ARG A 197 -11.31 2.51 13.37
C ARG A 197 -11.07 1.03 13.24
N THR A 198 -10.86 0.57 12.00
CA THR A 198 -10.29 -0.73 11.70
C THR A 198 -8.79 -0.58 11.48
N VAL A 199 -7.99 -1.38 12.18
CA VAL A 199 -6.52 -1.35 12.09
C VAL A 199 -6.02 -2.72 11.64
N VAL A 200 -5.27 -2.75 10.55
CA VAL A 200 -4.67 -3.95 9.97
C VAL A 200 -3.18 -3.96 10.30
N TRP A 201 -2.73 -5.02 10.94
CA TRP A 201 -1.33 -5.24 11.29
C TRP A 201 -0.75 -6.37 10.43
N LEU A 202 0.38 -6.10 9.79
CA LEU A 202 1.06 -7.11 8.98
C LEU A 202 2.28 -7.67 9.71
N HIS A 203 2.45 -8.99 9.59
CA HIS A 203 3.62 -9.76 10.03
C HIS A 203 3.90 -9.72 11.54
N ALA A 204 4.79 -8.85 12.02
CA ALA A 204 5.38 -8.96 13.36
C ALA A 204 5.27 -7.67 14.20
N PRO A 205 4.10 -7.02 14.27
CA PRO A 205 3.94 -5.68 14.84
C PRO A 205 4.43 -5.60 16.30
N GLY A 206 5.46 -4.81 16.55
CA GLY A 206 6.04 -4.60 17.87
C GLY A 206 6.73 -5.80 18.51
N LEU A 207 7.07 -6.85 17.73
CA LEU A 207 7.86 -8.00 18.22
C LEU A 207 9.15 -7.55 18.93
N PHE A 208 9.75 -6.46 18.47
CA PHE A 208 10.88 -5.81 19.11
C PHE A 208 10.45 -4.51 19.81
N SER A 209 11.08 -4.23 20.94
CA SER A 209 10.97 -3.00 21.72
C SER A 209 12.36 -2.50 22.11
N GLU A 210 12.45 -1.44 22.91
CA GLU A 210 13.71 -0.98 23.50
C GLU A 210 14.36 -2.04 24.39
N SER A 211 13.56 -2.95 24.96
CA SER A 211 14.01 -4.07 25.80
C SER A 211 14.42 -5.31 25.00
N GLY A 212 14.33 -5.25 23.66
CA GLY A 212 14.61 -6.37 22.76
C GLY A 212 13.35 -7.13 22.32
N ARG A 213 13.55 -8.39 21.93
CA ARG A 213 12.51 -9.26 21.36
C ARG A 213 11.60 -9.80 22.47
N ASP A 214 10.29 -9.65 22.30
CA ASP A 214 9.28 -10.26 23.15
C ASP A 214 8.02 -10.59 22.33
N GLU A 215 7.63 -11.87 22.29
CA GLU A 215 6.43 -12.32 21.58
C GLU A 215 5.14 -11.86 22.27
N GLY A 216 5.17 -11.58 23.58
CA GLY A 216 4.04 -11.01 24.32
C GLY A 216 3.58 -9.65 23.76
N ASN A 217 4.51 -8.89 23.17
CA ASN A 217 4.21 -7.60 22.55
C ASN A 217 3.22 -7.71 21.39
N LEU A 218 3.23 -8.81 20.64
CA LEU A 218 2.29 -9.01 19.53
C LEU A 218 0.85 -8.94 20.04
N ARG A 219 0.59 -9.54 21.20
CA ARG A 219 -0.73 -9.49 21.84
C ARG A 219 -1.06 -8.12 22.39
N GLU A 220 -0.09 -7.44 22.99
CA GLU A 220 -0.31 -6.08 23.53
C GLU A 220 -0.65 -5.07 22.44
N VAL A 221 0.08 -5.12 21.31
CA VAL A 221 -0.08 -4.18 20.19
C VAL A 221 -1.35 -4.49 19.40
N THR A 222 -1.60 -5.75 19.08
CA THR A 222 -2.73 -6.13 18.21
C THR A 222 -4.02 -6.41 18.97
N GLY A 223 -3.95 -6.79 20.24
CA GLY A 223 -5.08 -7.32 21.01
C GLY A 223 -5.52 -8.74 20.62
N LEU A 224 -4.81 -9.38 19.66
CA LEU A 224 -5.01 -10.79 19.28
C LEU A 224 -3.91 -11.67 19.88
N ASN A 225 -4.26 -12.90 20.25
CA ASN A 225 -3.25 -13.90 20.64
C ASN A 225 -2.51 -14.45 19.41
N VAL A 226 -1.52 -13.69 18.94
CA VAL A 226 -0.63 -14.08 17.85
C VAL A 226 0.58 -14.81 18.44
N VAL A 227 0.85 -16.02 17.94
CA VAL A 227 1.94 -16.85 18.42
C VAL A 227 2.82 -17.30 17.25
N ARG A 228 4.10 -17.52 17.53
CA ARG A 228 5.00 -18.16 16.57
C ARG A 228 4.62 -19.63 16.40
N SER A 229 4.55 -20.11 15.16
CA SER A 229 4.26 -21.52 14.87
C SER A 229 5.52 -22.39 15.06
N PRO A 230 5.56 -23.34 16.03
CA PRO A 230 6.67 -24.29 16.15
C PRO A 230 6.74 -25.30 14.98
N SER A 231 5.62 -25.51 14.28
CA SER A 231 5.51 -26.34 13.09
C SER A 231 4.95 -25.46 11.98
N PRO A 232 5.79 -24.68 11.28
CA PRO A 232 5.32 -23.90 10.14
C PRO A 232 4.62 -24.79 9.13
N SER A 233 3.52 -24.29 8.58
CA SER A 233 2.90 -24.85 7.39
C SER A 233 3.94 -24.98 6.28
N SER A 234 3.82 -26.04 5.49
CA SER A 234 4.63 -26.21 4.27
C SER A 234 4.07 -25.39 3.10
N ALA A 235 2.82 -24.93 3.23
CA ALA A 235 2.22 -24.02 2.28
C ALA A 235 2.94 -22.67 2.29
N THR A 236 3.02 -22.07 1.11
CA THR A 236 3.46 -20.68 0.93
C THR A 236 2.27 -19.73 0.80
N THR A 237 1.05 -20.27 0.87
CA THR A 237 -0.20 -19.56 0.66
C THR A 237 -1.25 -19.88 1.70
N ALA A 238 -2.25 -19.02 1.77
CA ALA A 238 -3.39 -19.11 2.65
C ALA A 238 -4.69 -18.87 1.87
N THR A 239 -5.73 -19.59 2.26
CA THR A 239 -7.06 -19.51 1.65
C THR A 239 -7.97 -18.67 2.54
N LEU A 240 -8.75 -17.78 1.92
CA LEU A 240 -9.77 -17.02 2.61
C LEU A 240 -10.86 -17.95 3.16
N VAL A 241 -11.37 -17.64 4.36
CA VAL A 241 -12.47 -18.37 4.99
C VAL A 241 -13.65 -17.44 5.29
N GLY A 242 -14.85 -18.03 5.41
CA GLY A 242 -16.08 -17.28 5.64
C GLY A 242 -16.58 -16.54 4.39
N GLU A 243 -17.07 -15.32 4.56
CA GLU A 243 -17.42 -14.47 3.42
C GLU A 243 -16.19 -14.35 2.50
N GLY A 244 -16.35 -14.61 1.20
CA GLY A 244 -15.25 -14.61 0.23
C GLY A 244 -14.49 -15.94 0.03
N ALA A 245 -14.78 -16.99 0.79
CA ALA A 245 -14.15 -18.32 0.66
C ALA A 245 -14.43 -19.05 -0.68
N GLY A 246 -15.27 -18.50 -1.55
CA GLY A 246 -15.59 -19.03 -2.88
C GLY A 246 -14.79 -18.39 -4.02
N HIS A 247 -13.97 -17.39 -3.76
CA HIS A 247 -13.06 -16.86 -4.75
C HIS A 247 -11.74 -17.63 -4.67
N ALA A 248 -11.21 -18.06 -5.81
CA ALA A 248 -9.91 -18.76 -5.92
C ALA A 248 -8.73 -17.81 -5.67
N GLU A 249 -8.83 -16.99 -4.62
CA GLU A 249 -7.87 -15.98 -4.25
C GLU A 249 -7.06 -16.48 -3.06
N GLU A 250 -5.75 -16.66 -3.30
CA GLU A 250 -4.80 -17.08 -2.28
C GLU A 250 -3.99 -15.88 -1.80
N LEU A 251 -3.81 -15.78 -0.48
CA LEU A 251 -2.87 -14.84 0.12
C LEU A 251 -1.50 -15.50 0.19
N LYS A 252 -0.44 -14.75 -0.10
CA LYS A 252 0.93 -15.25 0.11
C LYS A 252 1.31 -15.09 1.56
N LEU A 253 1.75 -16.16 2.20
CA LEU A 253 2.32 -16.09 3.55
C LEU A 253 3.62 -15.30 3.50
N VAL A 254 3.82 -14.42 4.48
CA VAL A 254 5.07 -13.66 4.57
C VAL A 254 6.21 -14.65 4.86
N PRO A 255 7.27 -14.69 4.02
CA PRO A 255 8.39 -15.59 4.25
C PRO A 255 9.14 -15.22 5.54
N GLY A 256 9.78 -16.19 6.19
CA GLY A 256 10.55 -15.94 7.41
C GLY A 256 9.85 -16.47 8.66
N GLU A 257 9.54 -15.60 9.62
CA GLU A 257 8.94 -16.04 10.89
C GLU A 257 7.48 -16.47 10.71
N PRO A 258 7.14 -17.73 11.02
CA PRO A 258 5.78 -18.22 10.86
C PRO A 258 4.93 -17.81 12.06
N PHE A 259 3.89 -17.03 11.83
CA PHE A 259 2.91 -16.66 12.84
C PHE A 259 1.55 -17.29 12.57
N ARG A 260 0.80 -17.54 13.64
CA ARG A 260 -0.61 -17.97 13.59
C ARG A 260 -1.39 -17.30 14.71
N ILE A 261 -2.72 -17.34 14.59
CA ILE A 261 -3.63 -16.77 15.58
C ILE A 261 -4.23 -17.91 16.41
N GLU A 262 -4.06 -17.85 17.73
CA GLU A 262 -4.68 -18.75 18.72
C GLU A 262 -5.64 -17.97 19.62
N ASP A 263 -6.60 -17.29 19.00
CA ASP A 263 -7.57 -16.42 19.69
C ASP A 263 -8.99 -16.89 19.36
N PRO A 264 -9.63 -17.70 20.23
CA PRO A 264 -10.98 -18.20 20.00
C PRO A 264 -12.06 -17.09 19.94
N ALA A 265 -11.75 -15.89 20.44
CA ALA A 265 -12.64 -14.74 20.40
C ALA A 265 -12.46 -13.90 19.11
N ALA A 266 -11.54 -14.28 18.22
CA ALA A 266 -11.33 -13.63 16.94
C ALA A 266 -12.01 -14.41 15.81
N ASP A 267 -12.56 -13.67 14.84
CA ASP A 267 -13.12 -14.22 13.61
C ASP A 267 -11.97 -14.58 12.66
N PRO A 268 -11.81 -15.85 12.23
CA PRO A 268 -10.83 -16.21 11.23
C PRO A 268 -11.22 -15.65 9.86
N LEU A 269 -10.25 -15.09 9.14
CA LEU A 269 -10.42 -14.55 7.78
C LEU A 269 -9.62 -15.35 6.73
N ALA A 270 -8.51 -15.96 7.12
CA ALA A 270 -7.74 -16.85 6.26
C ALA A 270 -7.01 -17.93 7.07
N VAL A 271 -6.85 -19.10 6.46
CA VAL A 271 -6.14 -20.26 7.03
C VAL A 271 -5.05 -20.72 6.07
N ALA A 272 -3.98 -21.35 6.58
CA ALA A 272 -2.94 -21.91 5.73
C ALA A 272 -3.53 -22.96 4.76
N ALA A 273 -3.10 -22.94 3.49
CA ALA A 273 -3.73 -23.74 2.43
C ALA A 273 -3.60 -25.26 2.65
N ASP A 274 -2.52 -25.71 3.30
CA ASP A 274 -2.28 -27.12 3.64
C ASP A 274 -2.77 -27.51 5.04
N GLN A 275 -3.13 -26.54 5.87
CA GLN A 275 -3.51 -26.73 7.28
C GLN A 275 -4.67 -25.80 7.65
N THR A 276 -5.89 -26.21 7.34
CA THR A 276 -7.10 -25.41 7.54
C THR A 276 -7.41 -25.05 9.00
N ARG A 277 -6.75 -25.70 9.97
CA ARG A 277 -6.82 -25.34 11.40
C ARG A 277 -5.85 -24.24 11.80
N GLN A 278 -4.85 -23.94 10.97
CA GLN A 278 -3.88 -22.89 11.23
C GLN A 278 -4.42 -21.57 10.68
N VAL A 279 -4.99 -20.75 11.57
CA VAL A 279 -5.47 -19.42 11.22
C VAL A 279 -4.28 -18.46 11.09
N VAL A 280 -4.22 -17.74 9.97
CA VAL A 280 -3.10 -16.83 9.63
C VAL A 280 -3.55 -15.40 9.37
N THR A 281 -4.87 -15.18 9.24
CA THR A 281 -5.47 -13.84 9.26
C THR A 281 -6.75 -13.88 10.08
N SER A 282 -6.94 -12.90 10.96
CA SER A 282 -8.14 -12.83 11.81
C SER A 282 -8.53 -11.39 12.11
N ARG A 283 -9.80 -11.21 12.46
CA ARG A 283 -10.39 -9.95 12.92
C ARG A 283 -10.92 -10.11 14.34
N LYS A 284 -10.75 -9.11 15.18
CA LYS A 284 -11.31 -9.05 16.52
C LYS A 284 -11.85 -7.67 16.82
N GLN A 285 -13.10 -7.60 17.27
CA GLN A 285 -13.65 -6.35 17.79
C GLN A 285 -13.09 -6.10 19.19
N LEU A 286 -12.43 -4.96 19.38
CA LEU A 286 -11.93 -4.49 20.66
C LEU A 286 -12.73 -3.26 21.13
N PRO A 287 -12.60 -2.85 22.39
CA PRO A 287 -13.27 -1.65 22.89
C PRO A 287 -12.88 -0.41 22.07
N GLY A 288 -13.82 0.10 21.29
CA GLY A 288 -13.64 1.34 20.52
C GLY A 288 -12.82 1.22 19.23
N TRP A 289 -12.45 0.02 18.76
CA TRP A 289 -11.79 -0.18 17.46
C TRP A 289 -11.80 -1.67 17.05
N THR A 290 -11.52 -1.96 15.79
CA THR A 290 -11.44 -3.33 15.25
C THR A 290 -10.00 -3.64 14.87
N SER A 291 -9.45 -4.72 15.41
CA SER A 291 -8.11 -5.19 15.05
C SER A 291 -8.18 -6.29 14.01
N VAL A 292 -7.34 -6.20 12.99
CA VAL A 292 -7.14 -7.23 11.98
C VAL A 292 -5.66 -7.55 11.96
N TYR A 293 -5.30 -8.82 12.15
CA TYR A 293 -3.91 -9.25 12.04
C TYR A 293 -3.77 -10.16 10.83
N SER A 294 -2.67 -10.04 10.08
CA SER A 294 -2.30 -10.97 9.02
C SER A 294 -0.83 -11.34 9.03
N ALA A 295 -0.56 -12.65 9.01
CA ALA A 295 0.73 -13.23 8.68
C ALA A 295 0.96 -13.38 7.15
N ALA A 296 0.04 -12.86 6.34
CA ALA A 296 0.09 -12.90 4.88
C ALA A 296 0.19 -11.48 4.31
N ALA A 297 0.96 -11.31 3.24
CA ALA A 297 1.06 -10.07 2.50
C ALA A 297 1.55 -10.32 1.06
N PRO A 298 1.16 -9.48 0.09
CA PRO A 298 0.15 -8.44 0.22
C PRO A 298 -1.26 -9.05 0.45
N LEU A 299 -2.07 -8.35 1.23
CA LEU A 299 -3.51 -8.57 1.25
C LEU A 299 -4.11 -8.13 -0.07
N THR A 300 -5.09 -8.87 -0.56
CA THR A 300 -5.70 -8.63 -1.86
C THR A 300 -6.64 -7.42 -1.84
N ALA A 301 -6.86 -6.82 -3.02
CA ALA A 301 -7.79 -5.71 -3.15
C ALA A 301 -9.19 -6.10 -2.67
N ARG A 302 -9.65 -7.31 -3.00
CA ARG A 302 -10.97 -7.83 -2.57
C ARG A 302 -11.08 -7.97 -1.06
N LEU A 303 -10.06 -8.51 -0.37
CA LEU A 303 -10.08 -8.58 1.09
C LEU A 303 -10.08 -7.16 1.70
N LEU A 304 -9.20 -6.29 1.22
CA LEU A 304 -9.07 -4.93 1.72
C LEU A 304 -10.33 -4.08 1.48
N ARG A 305 -11.02 -4.24 0.34
CA ARG A 305 -12.29 -3.57 0.05
C ARG A 305 -13.41 -4.02 0.98
N ARG A 306 -13.44 -5.30 1.36
CA ARG A 306 -14.38 -5.79 2.39
C ARG A 306 -14.10 -5.19 3.76
N LEU A 307 -12.82 -5.10 4.14
CA LEU A 307 -12.42 -4.43 5.38
C LEU A 307 -12.73 -2.92 5.34
N ALA A 308 -12.52 -2.27 4.20
CA ALA A 308 -12.82 -0.86 3.97
C ALA A 308 -14.34 -0.60 4.05
N ALA A 309 -15.16 -1.42 3.39
CA ALA A 309 -16.61 -1.34 3.47
C ALA A 309 -17.13 -1.55 4.90
N ALA A 310 -16.60 -2.54 5.62
CA ALA A 310 -16.93 -2.77 7.04
C ALA A 310 -16.53 -1.58 7.93
N ALA A 311 -15.39 -0.94 7.62
CA ALA A 311 -14.93 0.30 8.27
C ALA A 311 -15.69 1.56 7.79
N LYS A 312 -16.66 1.42 6.86
CA LYS A 312 -17.42 2.52 6.25
C LYS A 312 -16.57 3.52 5.47
N VAL A 313 -15.44 3.07 4.91
CA VAL A 313 -14.69 3.82 3.90
C VAL A 313 -15.55 3.98 2.66
N HIS A 314 -15.55 5.16 2.07
CA HIS A 314 -16.23 5.42 0.80
C HIS A 314 -15.49 4.72 -0.34
N LEU A 315 -16.18 3.79 -1.01
CA LEU A 315 -15.71 3.10 -2.20
C LEU A 315 -16.31 3.77 -3.44
N TYR A 316 -15.47 4.34 -4.30
CA TYR A 316 -15.89 5.16 -5.45
C TYR A 316 -16.35 4.34 -6.66
N VAL A 317 -15.93 3.08 -6.72
CA VAL A 317 -16.26 2.12 -7.77
C VAL A 317 -16.57 0.81 -7.06
N ASP A 318 -17.36 -0.10 -7.65
CA ASP A 318 -17.60 -1.43 -7.09
C ASP A 318 -16.57 -2.46 -7.57
N ASP A 319 -15.95 -2.22 -8.71
CA ASP A 319 -15.01 -3.12 -9.39
C ASP A 319 -13.60 -3.08 -8.76
N PRO A 320 -13.07 -4.20 -8.23
CA PRO A 320 -11.72 -4.30 -7.69
C PRO A 320 -10.61 -4.33 -8.76
N GLU A 321 -10.93 -4.30 -10.05
CA GLU A 321 -9.97 -4.20 -11.16
C GLU A 321 -9.73 -2.76 -11.61
N VAL A 322 -10.52 -1.81 -11.11
CA VAL A 322 -10.42 -0.39 -11.44
C VAL A 322 -9.60 0.35 -10.38
N LEU A 323 -8.57 1.06 -10.85
CA LEU A 323 -7.75 1.95 -10.04
C LEU A 323 -8.51 3.24 -9.73
N VAL A 324 -8.41 3.72 -8.48
CA VAL A 324 -9.02 5.00 -8.06
C VAL A 324 -7.98 5.89 -7.40
N PHE A 325 -7.80 7.08 -7.98
CA PHE A 325 -7.05 8.19 -7.41
C PHE A 325 -7.96 9.41 -7.37
N THR A 326 -8.09 10.04 -6.21
CA THR A 326 -8.88 11.27 -6.10
C THR A 326 -8.47 12.11 -4.89
N ASN A 327 -8.94 13.35 -4.86
CA ASN A 327 -8.77 14.31 -3.78
C ASN A 327 -10.09 15.07 -3.55
N ARG A 328 -10.11 16.03 -2.63
CA ARG A 328 -11.33 16.79 -2.30
C ARG A 328 -11.93 17.58 -3.47
N HIS A 329 -11.18 17.90 -4.51
CA HIS A 329 -11.72 18.58 -5.68
C HIS A 329 -12.54 17.64 -6.56
N TYR A 330 -11.95 16.50 -6.93
CA TYR A 330 -12.49 15.57 -7.91
C TYR A 330 -13.57 14.63 -7.34
N THR A 331 -14.14 14.96 -6.17
CA THR A 331 -15.17 14.17 -5.47
C THR A 331 -16.38 14.98 -5.03
N ARG A 332 -16.44 16.28 -5.36
CA ARG A 332 -17.65 17.05 -5.10
C ARG A 332 -18.74 16.58 -6.04
N GLU A 333 -19.64 15.76 -5.50
CA GLU A 333 -21.03 15.74 -5.93
C GLU A 333 -21.52 17.20 -5.88
N GLY A 334 -22.03 17.69 -7.01
CA GLY A 334 -22.58 19.04 -7.13
C GLY A 334 -23.85 19.25 -6.31
#